data_AF-A0A2W6T2F8-F1
#
_entry.id   AF-A0A2W6T2F8-F1
#
_cell.length_a   1.000
_cell.length_b   1.000
_cell.length_c   1.000
_cell.angle_alpha   90.00
_cell.angle_beta   90.00
_cell.angle_gamma   90.00
#
_symmetry.space_group_name_H-M   'P 1'
#
loop_
_entity.id
_entity.type
_entity.pdbx_description
1 polymer ?
#
loop_
_entity_poly.entity_id
_entity_poly.type
_entity_poly.pdbx_seq_one_letter_code
_entity_poly.pdbx_strand_id
1 'polypeptide(L)' 'MMRAILSALVCLSLCACSQVPERGTDAPRRIVSLDYCADQYVLKFADREDILALSPD' A
#
# COMPACT_ATOMS: atom_id res chain seq x y z
N MET A 1 11.28 -0.17 37.92
CA MET A 1 10.27 -1.13 37.41
C MET A 1 9.16 -0.44 36.61
N MET A 2 8.45 0.56 37.16
CA MET A 2 7.38 1.31 36.47
C MET A 2 7.77 1.85 35.07
N ARG A 3 8.98 2.42 34.94
CA ARG A 3 9.48 2.97 33.66
C ARG A 3 9.68 1.90 32.58
N ALA A 4 10.13 0.70 32.97
CA ALA A 4 10.33 -0.40 32.04
C ALA A 4 9.00 -0.98 31.54
N ILE A 5 7.98 -1.04 32.42
CA ILE A 5 6.62 -1.45 32.07
C ILE A 5 6.01 -0.44 31.08
N LEU A 6 6.18 0.85 31.34
CA LEU A 6 5.67 1.91 30.46
C LEU A 6 6.32 1.84 29.07
N SER A 7 7.64 1.65 28.99
CA SER A 7 8.35 1.49 27.73
C SER A 7 7.93 0.23 26.96
N ALA A 8 7.73 -0.90 27.66
CA ALA A 8 7.26 -2.13 27.03
C ALA A 8 5.84 -1.98 26.45
N LEU A 9 4.95 -1.29 27.16
CA LEU A 9 3.57 -1.03 26.70
C LEU A 9 3.54 -0.16 25.44
N VAL A 10 4.41 0.87 25.39
CA VAL A 10 4.55 1.73 24.22
C VAL A 10 5.12 0.96 23.02
N CYS A 11 6.17 0.16 23.20
CA CYS A 11 6.69 -0.65 22.09
C CYS A 11 5.65 -1.64 21.55
N LEU A 12 4.83 -2.23 22.43
CA LEU A 12 3.79 -3.17 22.01
C LEU A 12 2.67 -2.50 21.20
N SER A 13 2.28 -1.25 21.55
CA SER A 13 1.28 -0.51 20.79
C SER A 13 1.77 -0.06 19.42
N LEU A 14 3.07 0.27 19.28
CA LEU A 14 3.65 0.62 17.98
C LEU A 14 3.72 -0.58 17.02
N CYS A 15 4.08 -1.78 17.50
CA CYS A 15 4.13 -2.99 16.66
C CYS A 15 2.76 -3.40 16.10
N ALA A 16 1.66 -3.06 16.79
CA ALA A 16 0.31 -3.35 16.30
C ALA A 16 -0.10 -2.47 15.11
N CYS A 17 0.44 -1.26 15.01
CA CYS A 17 0.10 -0.30 13.95
C CYS A 17 0.88 -0.53 12.64
N SER A 18 1.96 -1.30 12.66
CA SER A 18 2.81 -1.54 11.49
C SER A 18 2.47 -2.82 10.72
N GLN A 19 1.29 -3.39 10.93
CA GLN A 19 0.83 -4.58 10.22
C GLN A 19 0.46 -4.22 8.78
N VAL A 20 1.46 -4.00 7.94
CA VAL A 20 1.28 -4.04 6.49
C VAL A 20 1.21 -5.52 6.13
N PRO A 21 0.07 -6.04 5.64
CA PRO A 21 0.06 -7.38 5.11
C PRO A 21 1.09 -7.44 3.98
N GLU A 22 2.08 -8.32 4.12
CA GLU A 22 3.02 -8.66 3.06
C GLU A 22 2.18 -9.08 1.86
N ARG A 23 2.06 -8.18 0.88
CA ARG A 23 1.44 -8.51 -0.40
C ARG A 23 2.42 -9.45 -1.07
N GLY A 24 2.12 -10.75 -1.03
CA GLY A 24 2.82 -11.72 -1.85
C GLY A 24 2.84 -11.24 -3.30
N THR A 25 3.83 -11.69 -4.06
CA THR A 25 3.97 -11.36 -5.50
C THR A 25 2.72 -11.71 -6.32
N ASP A 26 1.83 -12.54 -5.77
CA ASP A 26 0.57 -13.01 -6.35
C ASP A 26 -0.68 -12.29 -5.79
N ALA A 27 -0.52 -11.31 -4.88
CA ALA A 27 -1.67 -10.56 -4.38
C ALA A 27 -2.23 -9.66 -5.51
N PRO A 28 -3.54 -9.73 -5.81
CA PRO A 28 -4.13 -8.98 -6.91
C PRO A 28 -3.94 -7.48 -6.69
N ARG A 29 -3.31 -6.79 -7.66
CA ARG A 29 -3.16 -5.34 -7.62
C ARG A 29 -4.33 -4.69 -8.36
N ARG A 30 -4.66 -3.47 -7.93
CA ARG A 30 -5.75 -2.68 -8.50
C ARG A 30 -5.27 -1.25 -8.59
N ILE A 31 -5.04 -0.80 -9.81
CA ILE A 31 -4.47 0.50 -10.15
C ILE A 31 -5.61 1.36 -10.70
N VAL A 32 -5.80 2.52 -10.07
CA VAL A 32 -6.67 3.59 -10.56
C VAL A 32 -5.77 4.79 -10.79
N SER A 33 -5.69 5.24 -12.04
CA SER A 33 -4.96 6.46 -12.38
C SER A 33 -5.93 7.63 -12.45
N LEU A 34 -5.51 8.76 -11.86
CA LEU A 34 -6.29 10.00 -11.79
C LEU A 34 -5.61 11.18 -12.50
N ASP A 35 -4.41 10.95 -13.04
CA ASP A 35 -3.64 11.96 -13.75
C ASP A 35 -3.53 11.54 -15.21
N TYR A 36 -4.22 12.30 -16.07
CA TYR A 36 -4.26 12.07 -17.50
C TYR A 36 -2.86 12.02 -18.14
N CYS A 37 -1.91 12.82 -17.64
CA CYS A 37 -0.53 12.78 -18.13
C CYS A 37 0.19 11.49 -17.70
N ALA A 38 -0.13 10.99 -16.51
CA ALA A 38 0.50 9.79 -15.95
C ALA A 38 -0.09 8.48 -16.52
N ASP A 39 -1.29 8.52 -17.11
CA ASP A 39 -1.95 7.34 -17.70
C ASP A 39 -1.06 6.61 -18.72
N GLN A 40 -0.22 7.34 -19.45
CA GLN A 40 0.73 6.74 -20.41
C GLN A 40 1.81 5.88 -19.74
N TYR A 41 2.22 6.24 -18.52
CA TYR A 41 3.16 5.42 -17.75
C TYR A 41 2.46 4.19 -17.18
N VAL A 42 1.23 4.34 -16.70
CA VAL A 42 0.41 3.22 -16.22
C VAL A 42 0.19 2.21 -17.35
N LEU A 43 -0.22 2.68 -18.53
CA LEU A 43 -0.41 1.84 -19.72
C LEU A 43 0.87 1.14 -20.17
N LYS A 44 2.05 1.74 -19.94
CA LYS A 44 3.33 1.20 -20.39
C LYS A 44 3.93 0.18 -19.42
N PHE A 45 3.72 0.34 -18.11
CA PHE A 45 4.46 -0.40 -17.09
C PHE A 45 3.62 -1.32 -16.21
N ALA A 46 2.30 -1.09 -16.12
CA ALA A 46 1.42 -1.97 -15.36
C ALA A 46 0.91 -3.12 -16.23
N ASP A 47 0.72 -4.28 -15.61
CA ASP A 47 -0.02 -5.37 -16.23
C ASP A 47 -1.47 -4.91 -16.47
N ARG A 48 -2.01 -5.20 -17.66
CA ARG A 48 -3.32 -4.67 -18.06
C ARG A 48 -4.45 -5.14 -17.14
N GLU A 49 -4.33 -6.34 -16.59
CA GLU A 49 -5.25 -6.91 -15.59
C GLU A 49 -5.22 -6.21 -14.23
N ASP A 50 -4.13 -5.51 -13.90
CA ASP A 50 -4.02 -4.71 -12.68
C ASP A 50 -4.73 -3.36 -12.82
N ILE A 51 -5.05 -2.90 -14.03
CA ILE A 51 -5.61 -1.55 -14.28
C ILE A 51 -7.14 -1.59 -14.18
N LEU A 52 -7.67 -0.95 -13.14
CA LEU A 52 -9.11 -0.86 -12.89
C LEU A 52 -9.75 0.35 -13.60
N ALA A 53 -9.05 1.48 -13.66
CA ALA A 53 -9.52 2.70 -14.31
C ALA A 53 -8.37 3.64 -14.67
N LEU A 54 -8.61 4.46 -15.70
CA LEU A 54 -7.78 5.59 -16.13
C LEU A 54 -8.62 6.88 -16.06
N SER A 55 -7.99 8.00 -16.38
CA SER A 55 -8.68 9.28 -16.48
C SER A 55 -9.72 9.25 -17.62
N PRO A 56 -10.82 10.03 -17.52
CA PRO A 56 -11.77 10.18 -18.63
C PRO A 56 -11.11 10.87 -19.83
N ASP A 57 -11.66 10.61 -21.02
CA ASP A 57 -11.26 11.24 -22.29
C ASP A 57 -11.70 12.71 -22.38
#